data_AF-B4I8G7-F1
#
_entry.id   AF-B4I8G7-F1
#
_cell.length_a   1.000
_cell.length_b   1.000
_cell.length_c   1.000
_cell.angle_alpha   90.00
_cell.angle_beta   90.00
_cell.angle_gamma   90.00
#
_symmetry.space_group_name_H-M   'P 1'
#
loop_
_entity.id
_entity.type
_entity.pdbx_description
1 polymer ?
#
loop_
_entity_poly.entity_id
_entity_poly.type
_entity_poly.pdbx_seq_one_letter_code
_entity_poly.pdbx_strand_id
1 'polypeptide(L)'
;MMVADDFQTLCRNLFTDSMTHVCSSRVPESLTKKYRNRLINAKDPYSIFKLDSRNSSYLLAFRFPEIRDCRTLWMMDVHKLNCETKDGELRKLFFGYSYRKCYTIAMNMTSELKAHCGARNYAENTQSGYYYTNNENNVIQTNSTACLLLGTSTLVICLIISFLMFAILQWKTSRL
;
A
#
# COMPACT_ATOMS: atom_id res chain seq x y z
N MET A 1 1.20 27.21 4.43
CA MET A 1 2.44 26.70 3.82
C MET A 1 2.49 25.20 4.10
N MET A 2 2.17 24.37 3.11
CA MET A 2 2.26 22.91 3.27
C MET A 2 3.73 22.53 3.37
N VAL A 3 4.15 22.03 4.53
CA VAL A 3 5.50 21.48 4.72
C VAL A 3 5.63 20.32 3.74
N ALA A 4 6.57 20.43 2.80
CA ALA A 4 6.85 19.35 1.88
C ALA A 4 7.26 18.11 2.68
N ASP A 5 6.71 16.95 2.35
CA ASP A 5 7.05 15.71 3.02
C ASP A 5 8.52 15.36 2.73
N ASP A 6 9.35 15.26 3.77
CA ASP A 6 10.80 15.02 3.65
C ASP A 6 11.10 13.76 2.85
N PHE A 7 10.26 12.73 2.97
CA PHE A 7 10.41 11.51 2.19
C PHE A 7 10.20 11.79 0.71
N GLN A 8 9.13 12.50 0.35
CA GLN A 8 8.85 12.86 -1.05
C GLN A 8 9.96 13.71 -1.65
N THR A 9 10.57 14.60 -0.84
CA THR A 9 11.67 15.46 -1.27
C THR A 9 12.93 14.65 -1.56
N LEU A 10 13.36 13.81 -0.60
CA LEU A 10 14.61 13.04 -0.71
C LEU A 10 14.50 11.85 -1.69
N CYS A 11 13.32 11.23 -1.79
CA CYS A 11 13.03 10.08 -2.63
C CYS A 11 12.16 10.45 -3.85
N ARG A 12 12.26 11.70 -4.35
CA ARG A 12 11.45 12.22 -5.46
C ARG A 12 11.36 11.28 -6.66
N ASN A 13 12.44 10.61 -7.01
CA ASN A 13 12.48 9.72 -8.18
C ASN A 13 11.55 8.51 -8.05
N LEU A 14 11.20 8.08 -6.83
CA LEU A 14 10.24 6.99 -6.61
C LEU A 14 8.81 7.38 -7.02
N PHE A 15 8.53 8.67 -7.21
CA PHE A 15 7.22 9.21 -7.60
C PHE A 15 7.13 9.59 -9.08
N THR A 16 8.23 9.48 -9.83
CA THR A 16 8.28 9.91 -11.23
C THR A 16 8.23 8.75 -12.22
N ASP A 17 8.50 7.53 -11.77
CA ASP A 17 8.70 6.39 -12.65
C ASP A 17 8.20 5.08 -12.01
N SER A 18 8.05 4.05 -12.83
CA SER A 18 7.69 2.71 -12.36
C SER A 18 8.83 2.06 -11.60
N MET A 19 8.43 1.15 -10.72
CA MET A 19 9.36 0.25 -10.04
C MET A 19 8.95 -1.19 -10.30
N THR A 20 9.94 -2.01 -10.63
CA THR A 20 9.77 -3.45 -10.83
C THR A 20 10.00 -4.20 -9.52
N HIS A 21 9.16 -5.20 -9.25
CA HIS A 21 9.32 -6.11 -8.12
C HIS A 21 10.63 -6.89 -8.23
N VAL A 22 11.40 -6.88 -7.14
CA VAL A 22 12.67 -7.61 -7.02
C VAL A 22 12.43 -8.94 -6.30
N CYS A 23 11.86 -8.85 -5.10
CA CYS A 23 11.62 -9.99 -4.23
C CYS A 23 10.71 -9.63 -3.06
N SER A 24 10.14 -10.65 -2.42
CA SER A 24 9.44 -10.53 -1.14
C SER A 24 9.83 -11.68 -0.22
N SER A 25 9.90 -11.42 1.08
CA SER A 25 10.15 -12.45 2.09
C SER A 25 9.69 -11.96 3.47
N ARG A 26 10.12 -12.63 4.53
CA ARG A 26 9.91 -12.22 5.91
C ARG A 26 11.24 -11.84 6.56
N VAL A 27 11.24 -10.81 7.41
CA VAL A 27 12.46 -10.30 8.05
C VAL A 27 13.07 -11.42 8.92
N PRO A 28 14.34 -11.82 8.68
CA PRO A 28 15.01 -12.82 9.48
C PRO A 28 15.41 -12.26 10.85
N GLU A 29 15.39 -13.12 11.87
CA GLU A 29 15.69 -12.75 13.26
C GLU A 29 17.12 -12.20 13.46
N SER A 30 18.06 -12.64 12.63
CA SER A 30 19.44 -12.13 12.66
C SER A 30 19.50 -10.62 12.36
N LEU A 31 18.68 -10.12 11.43
CA LEU A 31 18.68 -8.70 11.04
C LEU A 31 17.98 -7.82 12.08
N THR A 32 16.93 -8.32 12.74
CA THR A 32 16.31 -7.56 13.83
C THR A 32 17.26 -7.40 15.02
N LYS A 33 18.00 -8.46 15.36
CA LYS A 33 19.05 -8.40 16.40
C LYS A 33 20.19 -7.45 16.02
N LYS A 34 20.65 -7.48 14.77
CA LYS A 34 21.77 -6.66 14.28
C LYS A 34 21.45 -5.16 14.28
N TYR A 35 20.33 -4.77 13.68
CA TYR A 35 20.00 -3.35 13.53
C TYR A 35 19.24 -2.77 14.73
N ARG A 36 18.77 -3.60 15.67
CA ARG A 36 17.92 -3.21 16.81
C ARG A 36 16.82 -2.24 16.40
N ASN A 37 16.31 -2.42 15.17
CA ASN A 37 15.39 -1.49 14.55
C ASN A 37 14.01 -1.68 15.17
N ARG A 38 13.52 -0.66 15.89
CA ARG A 38 12.21 -0.71 16.56
C ARG A 38 11.02 -0.72 15.60
N LEU A 39 11.25 -0.51 14.30
CA LEU A 39 10.21 -0.41 13.27
C LEU A 39 9.96 -1.72 12.52
N ILE A 40 10.80 -2.75 12.75
CA ILE A 40 10.65 -4.08 12.16
C ILE A 40 10.84 -5.16 13.22
N ASN A 41 9.95 -6.15 13.20
CA ASN A 41 10.05 -7.34 14.00
C ASN A 41 10.48 -8.54 13.14
N ALA A 42 10.98 -9.58 13.82
CA ALA A 42 11.25 -10.83 13.15
C ALA A 42 9.94 -11.37 12.57
N LYS A 43 10.02 -11.95 11.37
CA LYS A 43 8.88 -12.48 10.59
C LYS A 43 7.96 -11.42 9.95
N ASP A 44 8.18 -10.13 10.15
CA ASP A 44 7.43 -9.09 9.43
C ASP A 44 7.59 -9.29 7.92
N PRO A 45 6.50 -9.25 7.12
CA PRO A 45 6.62 -9.36 5.68
C PRO A 45 7.29 -8.10 5.11
N TYR A 46 8.13 -8.29 4.09
CA TYR A 46 8.68 -7.19 3.32
C TYR A 46 8.70 -7.49 1.83
N SER A 47 8.63 -6.43 1.02
CA SER A 47 8.76 -6.46 -0.42
C SER A 47 9.75 -5.39 -0.88
N ILE A 48 10.59 -5.74 -1.85
CA ILE A 48 11.60 -4.84 -2.43
C ILE A 48 11.24 -4.60 -3.90
N PHE A 49 11.23 -3.33 -4.27
CA PHE A 49 11.05 -2.87 -5.64
C PHE A 49 12.27 -2.04 -6.07
N LYS A 50 12.62 -2.08 -7.35
CA LYS A 50 13.74 -1.35 -7.95
C LYS A 50 13.17 -0.33 -8.92
N LEU A 51 13.67 0.90 -8.87
CA LEU A 51 13.30 1.93 -9.84
C LEU A 51 13.80 1.60 -11.25
N ASP A 52 12.95 1.75 -12.25
CA ASP A 52 13.27 1.35 -13.61
C ASP A 52 14.25 2.33 -14.29
N SER A 53 14.07 3.64 -14.09
CA SER A 53 15.03 4.66 -14.52
C SER A 53 16.37 4.64 -13.78
N ARG A 54 16.46 4.04 -12.59
CA ARG A 54 17.71 3.96 -11.81
C ARG A 54 17.85 2.62 -11.12
N ASN A 55 18.69 1.77 -11.70
CA ASN A 55 18.93 0.41 -11.23
C ASN A 55 19.47 0.29 -9.78
N SER A 56 19.97 1.38 -9.19
CA SER A 56 20.51 1.43 -7.82
C SER A 56 19.58 2.08 -6.78
N SER A 57 18.37 2.48 -7.18
CA SER A 57 17.36 3.04 -6.27
C SER A 57 16.29 2.00 -5.95
N TYR A 58 15.99 1.82 -4.66
CA TYR A 58 15.07 0.78 -4.18
C TYR A 58 13.98 1.35 -3.28
N LEU A 59 12.81 0.71 -3.31
CA LEU A 59 11.72 0.90 -2.35
C LEU A 59 11.55 -0.40 -1.54
N LEU A 60 11.52 -0.29 -0.22
CA LEU A 60 11.27 -1.38 0.71
C LEU A 60 9.97 -1.10 1.44
N ALA A 61 8.98 -1.96 1.24
CA ALA A 61 7.71 -1.92 1.95
C ALA A 61 7.67 -3.03 3.00
N PHE A 62 7.54 -2.66 4.28
CA PHE A 62 7.43 -3.57 5.42
C PHE A 62 5.98 -3.59 5.92
N ARG A 63 5.54 -4.76 6.39
CA ARG A 63 4.20 -4.98 6.99
C ARG A 63 3.03 -4.70 6.04
N PHE A 64 3.25 -4.85 4.73
CA PHE A 64 2.24 -4.63 3.70
C PHE A 64 2.12 -5.84 2.76
N PRO A 65 1.50 -6.94 3.21
CA PRO A 65 1.48 -8.21 2.47
C PRO A 65 0.76 -8.13 1.12
N GLU A 66 -0.20 -7.22 0.96
CA GLU A 66 -1.01 -7.03 -0.26
C GLU A 66 -0.16 -6.65 -1.48
N ILE A 67 1.02 -6.05 -1.26
CA ILE A 67 1.92 -5.61 -2.33
C ILE A 67 2.75 -6.75 -2.91
N ARG A 68 2.72 -7.93 -2.30
CA ARG A 68 3.55 -9.08 -2.70
C ARG A 68 3.23 -9.56 -4.12
N ASP A 69 1.99 -9.39 -4.56
CA ASP A 69 1.54 -9.84 -5.88
C ASP A 69 1.76 -8.78 -6.98
N CYS A 70 2.23 -7.59 -6.60
CA CYS A 70 2.57 -6.52 -7.53
C CYS A 70 3.85 -6.87 -8.29
N ARG A 71 3.75 -6.87 -9.62
CA ARG A 71 4.89 -6.97 -10.54
C ARG A 71 5.49 -5.59 -10.80
N THR A 72 4.62 -4.61 -11.06
CA THR A 72 5.01 -3.23 -11.36
C THR A 72 4.27 -2.30 -10.39
N LEU A 73 4.96 -1.26 -9.93
CA LEU A 73 4.43 -0.32 -8.94
C LEU A 73 4.70 1.12 -9.36
N TRP A 74 3.70 1.99 -9.22
CA TRP A 74 3.81 3.43 -9.43
C TRP A 74 3.33 4.15 -8.18
N MET A 75 4.16 5.02 -7.61
CA MET A 75 3.72 5.89 -6.51
C MET A 75 3.04 7.13 -7.09
N MET A 76 1.76 7.32 -6.76
CA MET A 76 1.00 8.50 -7.16
C MET A 76 1.23 9.66 -6.19
N ASP A 77 1.26 9.32 -4.91
CA ASP A 77 1.65 10.20 -3.83
C ASP A 77 2.24 9.35 -2.69
N VAL A 78 2.53 9.99 -1.55
CA VAL A 78 3.18 9.31 -0.43
C VAL A 78 2.32 8.23 0.26
N HIS A 79 1.02 8.16 -0.03
CA HIS A 79 0.07 7.18 0.48
C HIS A 79 -0.52 6.29 -0.60
N LYS A 80 -0.75 6.82 -1.81
CA LYS A 80 -1.42 6.11 -2.91
C LYS A 80 -0.42 5.54 -3.90
N LEU A 81 -0.62 4.28 -4.25
CA LEU A 81 0.16 3.61 -5.28
C LEU A 81 -0.74 2.80 -6.20
N ASN A 82 -0.34 2.73 -7.47
CA ASN A 82 -0.89 1.80 -8.44
C ASN A 82 0.03 0.58 -8.50
N CYS A 83 -0.57 -0.59 -8.60
CA CYS A 83 0.09 -1.87 -8.65
C CYS A 83 -0.49 -2.65 -9.83
N GLU A 84 0.37 -3.13 -10.72
CA GLU A 84 0.00 -4.13 -11.72
C GLU A 84 0.39 -5.49 -11.18
N THR A 85 -0.57 -6.41 -11.07
CA THR A 85 -0.31 -7.77 -10.59
C THR A 85 0.36 -8.62 -11.67
N LYS A 86 0.80 -9.82 -11.30
CA LYS A 86 1.34 -10.80 -12.26
C LYS A 86 0.33 -11.19 -13.36
N ASP A 87 -0.95 -11.10 -13.06
CA ASP A 87 -2.05 -11.42 -13.97
C ASP A 87 -2.47 -10.21 -14.85
N GLY A 88 -1.76 -9.08 -14.72
CA GLY A 88 -2.07 -7.84 -15.46
C GLY A 88 -3.21 -7.02 -14.87
N GLU A 89 -3.69 -7.36 -13.68
CA GLU A 89 -4.75 -6.59 -12.99
C GLU A 89 -4.16 -5.32 -12.39
N LEU A 90 -4.77 -4.17 -12.67
CA LEU A 90 -4.41 -2.90 -12.04
C LEU A 90 -5.19 -2.70 -10.74
N ARG A 91 -4.45 -2.65 -9.63
CA ARG A 91 -4.95 -2.41 -8.27
C ARG A 91 -4.46 -1.07 -7.75
N LYS A 92 -5.33 -0.36 -7.05
CA LYS A 92 -4.97 0.81 -6.26
C LYS A 92 -4.76 0.37 -4.82
N LEU A 93 -3.56 0.59 -4.29
CA LEU A 93 -3.23 0.29 -2.91
C LEU A 93 -2.99 1.60 -2.15
N PHE A 94 -3.23 1.54 -0.84
CA PHE A 94 -3.10 2.68 0.04
C PHE A 94 -2.20 2.32 1.22
N PHE A 95 -1.01 2.91 1.27
CA PHE A 95 -0.24 3.01 2.49
C PHE A 95 -0.98 3.97 3.42
N GLY A 96 -1.69 3.41 4.40
CA GLY A 96 -2.33 4.19 5.47
C GLY A 96 -1.29 4.88 6.37
N TYR A 97 -1.50 4.83 7.67
CA TYR A 97 -0.49 5.33 8.61
C TYR A 97 0.82 4.56 8.42
N SER A 98 1.84 5.25 7.92
CA SER A 98 3.15 4.67 7.67
C SER A 98 4.26 5.59 8.14
N TYR A 99 5.24 5.00 8.83
CA TYR A 99 6.50 5.67 9.07
C TYR A 99 7.36 5.51 7.82
N ARG A 100 7.95 6.61 7.34
CA ARG A 100 8.62 6.67 6.05
C ARG A 100 10.01 7.26 6.23
N LYS A 101 11.01 6.68 5.59
CA LYS A 101 12.38 7.20 5.63
C LYS A 101 13.09 6.98 4.31
N CYS A 102 13.65 8.05 3.77
CA CYS A 102 14.47 7.99 2.57
C CYS A 102 15.95 8.05 2.98
N TYR A 103 16.75 7.14 2.45
CA TYR A 103 18.20 7.15 2.61
C TYR A 103 18.83 7.40 1.23
N THR A 104 19.64 8.45 1.12
CA THR A 104 20.38 8.83 -0.10
C THR A 104 21.78 8.21 -0.16
N ILE A 105 22.03 7.19 0.68
CA ILE A 105 23.28 6.46 0.77
C ILE A 105 23.00 4.95 0.76
N ALA A 106 24.06 4.18 0.50
CA ALA A 106 24.00 2.72 0.60
C ALA A 106 23.67 2.29 2.04
N MET A 107 22.62 1.49 2.14
CA MET A 107 22.14 0.90 3.39
C MET A 107 22.43 -0.60 3.42
N ASN A 108 23.30 -1.05 4.33
CA ASN A 108 23.62 -2.47 4.54
C ASN A 108 22.37 -3.33 4.76
N MET A 109 21.37 -2.79 5.48
CA MET A 109 20.10 -3.47 5.71
C MET A 109 19.36 -3.77 4.38
N THR A 110 19.41 -2.87 3.39
CA THR A 110 18.81 -3.14 2.07
C THR A 110 19.55 -4.30 1.38
N SER A 111 20.89 -4.25 1.33
CA SER A 111 21.71 -5.31 0.73
C SER A 111 21.48 -6.67 1.39
N GLU A 112 21.39 -6.71 2.72
CA GLU A 112 21.16 -7.94 3.47
C GLU A 112 19.75 -8.50 3.26
N LEU A 113 18.72 -7.64 3.21
CA LEU A 113 17.35 -8.07 2.90
C LEU A 113 17.22 -8.56 1.44
N LYS A 114 17.92 -7.92 0.49
CA LYS A 114 18.04 -8.42 -0.89
C LYS A 114 18.71 -9.78 -0.93
N ALA A 115 19.85 -9.95 -0.24
CA ALA A 115 20.57 -11.21 -0.21
C ALA A 115 19.74 -12.34 0.43
N HIS A 116 18.97 -12.01 1.47
CA HIS A 116 18.08 -12.95 2.16
C HIS A 116 16.94 -13.47 1.28
N CYS A 117 16.33 -12.61 0.46
CA CYS A 117 15.27 -13.03 -0.46
C CYS A 117 15.79 -13.60 -1.81
N GLY A 118 17.11 -13.83 -1.94
CA GLY A 118 17.72 -14.39 -3.15
C GLY A 118 18.08 -13.38 -4.25
N ALA A 119 17.87 -12.08 -4.03
CA ALA A 119 18.11 -11.01 -5.00
C ALA A 119 19.58 -10.51 -5.01
N ARG A 120 20.56 -11.41 -5.10
CA ARG A 120 22.00 -11.09 -5.03
C ARG A 120 22.56 -10.45 -6.30
N ASN A 121 21.96 -10.71 -7.47
CA ASN A 121 22.47 -10.27 -8.77
C ASN A 121 21.98 -8.87 -9.18
N TYR A 122 21.31 -8.15 -8.27
CA TYR A 122 20.81 -6.79 -8.53
C TYR A 122 21.83 -5.75 -8.10
N ALA A 123 21.93 -4.65 -8.86
CA ALA A 123 22.87 -3.56 -8.62
C ALA A 123 22.90 -3.08 -7.17
N GLU A 124 24.06 -2.61 -6.73
CA GLU A 124 24.23 -2.11 -5.37
C GLU A 124 23.25 -0.96 -5.09
N ASN A 125 22.71 -0.88 -3.87
CA ASN A 125 21.78 0.19 -3.53
C ASN A 125 22.56 1.46 -3.19
N THR A 126 22.26 2.54 -3.90
CA THR A 126 22.79 3.88 -3.61
C THR A 126 21.73 4.78 -3.00
N GLN A 127 20.46 4.41 -3.11
CA GLN A 127 19.32 5.09 -2.50
C GLN A 127 18.24 4.08 -2.14
N SER A 128 17.64 4.24 -0.96
CA SER A 128 16.57 3.35 -0.49
C SER A 128 15.45 4.12 0.21
N GLY A 129 14.23 4.00 -0.28
CA GLY A 129 13.02 4.43 0.40
C GLY A 129 12.45 3.30 1.27
N TYR A 130 12.24 3.57 2.55
CA TYR A 130 11.68 2.61 3.51
C TYR A 130 10.27 3.05 3.91
N TYR A 131 9.30 2.16 3.72
CA TYR A 131 7.92 2.28 4.16
C TYR A 131 7.62 1.25 5.24
N TYR A 132 7.27 1.71 6.44
CA TYR A 132 6.85 0.87 7.55
C TYR A 132 5.37 1.11 7.80
N THR A 133 4.50 0.26 7.26
CA THR A 133 3.06 0.40 7.46
C THR A 133 2.69 0.02 8.90
N ASN A 134 1.77 0.78 9.49
CA ASN A 134 1.15 0.37 10.74
C ASN A 134 0.09 -0.69 10.42
N ASN A 135 0.20 -1.85 11.08
CA ASN A 135 -0.68 -3.00 10.85
C ASN A 135 -2.05 -2.83 11.54
N GLU A 136 -2.26 -1.72 12.25
CA GLU A 136 -3.44 -1.51 13.12
C GLU A 136 -4.71 -1.06 12.37
N ASN A 137 -4.61 -0.60 11.12
CA ASN A 137 -5.79 -0.23 10.34
C ASN A 137 -5.87 -1.08 9.08
N ASN A 138 -6.90 -1.93 9.04
CA ASN A 138 -7.31 -2.74 7.89
C ASN A 138 -7.06 -1.97 6.58
N VAL A 139 -6.23 -2.53 5.72
CA VAL A 139 -6.02 -2.06 4.35
C VAL A 139 -7.39 -1.99 3.70
N ILE A 140 -7.90 -0.78 3.50
CA ILE A 140 -9.12 -0.58 2.71
C ILE A 140 -8.70 -0.84 1.27
N GLN A 141 -8.86 -2.09 0.82
CA GLN A 141 -9.05 -2.35 -0.60
C GLN A 141 -10.31 -1.60 -0.99
N THR A 142 -10.12 -0.42 -1.58
CA THR A 142 -11.20 0.30 -2.22
C THR A 142 -11.52 -0.42 -3.52
N ASN A 143 -12.18 -1.57 -3.40
CA ASN A 143 -12.96 -2.12 -4.51
C ASN A 143 -13.94 -1.02 -4.89
N SER A 144 -13.70 -0.43 -6.06
CA SER A 144 -14.42 0.73 -6.56
C SER A 144 -15.82 0.33 -7.04
N THR A 145 -16.60 -0.33 -6.17
CA THR A 145 -17.99 -0.72 -6.40
C THR A 145 -18.96 0.02 -5.48
N ALA A 146 -18.47 0.85 -4.54
CA ALA A 146 -19.31 1.69 -3.68
C ALA A 146 -20.13 2.74 -4.46
N CYS A 147 -19.81 3.00 -5.74
CA CYS A 147 -20.58 3.89 -6.59
C CYS A 147 -21.74 3.18 -7.34
N LEU A 148 -21.84 1.84 -7.29
CA LEU A 148 -22.92 1.12 -7.98
C LEU A 148 -24.20 0.96 -7.15
N LEU A 149 -24.15 1.12 -5.83
CA LEU A 149 -25.31 0.93 -4.94
C LEU A 149 -26.22 2.16 -4.84
N LEU A 150 -25.75 3.35 -5.17
CA LEU A 150 -26.56 4.59 -5.09
C LEU A 150 -27.55 4.74 -6.25
N GLY A 151 -27.52 3.84 -7.25
CA GLY A 151 -28.37 3.92 -8.44
C GLY A 151 -29.11 2.63 -8.80
N THR A 152 -29.12 1.60 -7.94
CA THR A 152 -29.80 0.34 -8.26
C THR A 152 -31.30 0.42 -7.98
N SER A 153 -32.11 -0.08 -8.93
CA SER A 153 -33.58 -0.11 -8.86
C SER A 153 -34.13 -0.77 -7.58
N THR A 154 -33.36 -1.64 -6.95
CA THR A 154 -33.68 -2.28 -5.66
C THR A 154 -33.82 -1.29 -4.51
N LEU A 155 -32.97 -0.26 -4.44
CA LEU A 155 -33.01 0.76 -3.39
C LEU A 155 -34.24 1.66 -3.53
N VAL A 156 -34.60 2.00 -4.78
CA VAL A 156 -35.83 2.72 -5.11
C VAL A 156 -37.06 1.91 -4.70
N ILE A 157 -37.09 0.61 -5.00
CA ILE A 157 -38.19 -0.29 -4.59
C ILE A 157 -38.30 -0.37 -3.06
N CYS A 158 -37.18 -0.51 -2.35
CA CYS A 158 -37.19 -0.52 -0.89
C CYS A 158 -37.76 0.79 -0.30
N LEU A 159 -37.37 1.94 -0.84
CA LEU A 159 -37.90 3.24 -0.40
C LEU A 159 -39.41 3.38 -0.66
N ILE A 160 -39.89 2.92 -1.82
CA ILE A 160 -41.33 2.92 -2.15
C ILE A 160 -42.10 2.04 -1.17
N ILE A 161 -41.60 0.83 -0.88
CA ILE A 161 -42.25 -0.10 0.07
C ILE A 161 -42.28 0.51 1.47
N SER A 162 -41.17 1.09 1.94
CA SER A 162 -41.12 1.75 3.25
C SER A 162 -42.11 2.92 3.33
N PHE A 163 -42.24 3.70 2.25
CA PHE A 163 -43.20 4.82 2.20
C PHE A 163 -44.65 4.34 2.23
N LEU A 164 -44.99 3.30 1.47
CA LEU A 164 -46.33 2.70 1.47
C LEU A 164 -46.71 2.14 2.85
N MET A 165 -45.78 1.45 3.51
CA MET A 165 -45.99 0.96 4.87
C MET A 165 -46.28 2.10 5.85
N PHE A 166 -45.53 3.20 5.73
CA PHE A 166 -45.75 4.39 6.57
C PHE A 166 -47.11 5.04 6.31
N ALA A 167 -47.51 5.18 5.05
CA ALA A 167 -48.80 5.74 4.67
C ALA A 167 -49.97 4.88 5.16
N ILE A 168 -49.87 3.56 5.07
CA ILE A 168 -50.89 2.63 5.57
C ILE A 168 -51.00 2.73 7.10
N LEU A 169 -49.86 2.81 7.81
CA LEU A 169 -49.86 2.98 9.26
C LEU A 169 -50.50 4.30 9.69
N GLN A 170 -50.15 5.41 9.03
CA GLN A 170 -50.75 6.72 9.30
C GLN A 170 -52.26 6.76 9.00
N TRP A 171 -52.69 6.10 7.92
CA TRP A 171 -54.11 6.05 7.56
C TRP A 171 -54.92 5.25 8.57
N LYS A 172 -54.34 4.18 9.13
CA LYS A 172 -54.97 3.37 10.17
C LYS A 172 -55.08 4.11 11.51
N THR A 173 -54.08 4.92 11.86
CA THR A 173 -54.12 5.77 13.06
C THR A 173 -55.08 6.96 12.94
N SER A 174 -55.35 7.45 11.73
CA SER A 174 -56.29 8.56 11.51
C SER A 174 -57.77 8.15 11.48
N ARG A 175 -58.07 6.85 11.55
CA ARG A 175 -59.44 6.28 11.58
C ARG A 175 -59.87 5.74 12.96
N LEU A 176 -59.02 5.91 13.98
CA LEU A 176 -59.34 5.71 15.40
C LEU A 176 -59.63 7.06 16.04
#